data_AF-A0A356KQ86-F1
#
_entry.id   AF-A0A356KQ86-F1
#
_cell.length_a   1.000
_cell.length_b   1.000
_cell.length_c   1.000
_cell.angle_alpha   90.00
_cell.angle_beta   90.00
_cell.angle_gamma   90.00
#
_symmetry.space_group_name_H-M   'P 1'
#
loop_
_entity.id
_entity.type
_entity.pdbx_description
1 polymer ?
#
loop_
_entity_poly.entity_id
_entity_poly.type
_entity_poly.pdbx_seq_one_letter_code
_entity_poly.pdbx_strand_id
1 'polypeptide(L)' 'QSFPDATAAAIERADAALLGAVTTPPGIKGYRSPILQMRQRFALYANLRPCLSLPHESCRPGIDLVIVRENTEG' A
#
# COMPACT_ATOMS: atom_id res chain seq x y z
N GLN A 1 -5.02 9.11 -16.32
CA GLN A 1 -4.42 7.90 -15.73
C GLN A 1 -3.87 8.26 -14.36
N SER A 2 -4.16 7.51 -13.31
CA SER A 2 -3.72 7.80 -11.93
C SER A 2 -2.32 7.25 -11.62
N PHE A 3 -1.83 6.30 -12.42
CA PHE A 3 -0.53 5.65 -12.28
C PHE A 3 0.23 5.71 -13.63
N PRO A 4 1.04 6.76 -13.89
CA PRO A 4 1.73 6.95 -15.16
C PRO A 4 2.85 5.94 -15.42
N ASP A 5 3.11 5.61 -16.69
CA ASP A 5 4.19 4.68 -17.05
C ASP A 5 5.59 5.17 -16.67
N ALA A 6 5.82 6.49 -16.68
CA ALA A 6 7.08 7.07 -16.21
C ALA A 6 7.34 6.76 -14.73
N THR A 7 6.29 6.73 -13.90
CA THR A 7 6.39 6.35 -12.49
C THR A 7 6.67 4.86 -12.35
N ALA A 8 6.01 4.01 -13.13
CA ALA A 8 6.25 2.58 -13.10
C ALA A 8 7.69 2.24 -13.54
N ALA A 9 8.20 2.85 -14.61
CA ALA A 9 9.58 2.69 -15.05
C ALA A 9 10.60 3.18 -14.01
N ALA A 10 10.26 4.20 -13.20
CA ALA A 10 11.11 4.63 -12.11
C ALA A 10 11.15 3.59 -10.97
N ILE A 11 10.01 2.97 -10.64
CA ILE A 11 9.94 1.89 -9.64
C ILE A 11 10.70 0.65 -10.11
N GLU A 12 10.60 0.27 -11.39
CA GLU A 12 11.31 -0.89 -11.97
C GLU A 12 12.85 -0.75 -11.92
N ARG A 13 13.36 0.48 -11.86
CA ARG A 13 14.81 0.76 -11.76
C ARG A 13 15.31 0.94 -10.32
N ALA A 14 14.42 0.89 -9.33
CA ALA A 14 14.75 1.11 -7.93
C ALA A 14 14.64 -0.20 -7.14
N ASP A 15 15.42 -0.33 -6.08
CA ASP A 15 15.34 -1.50 -5.19
C ASP A 15 14.06 -1.49 -4.33
N ALA A 16 13.50 -0.30 -4.07
CA ALA A 16 12.28 -0.11 -3.30
C ALA A 16 11.57 1.20 -3.67
N ALA A 17 10.28 1.28 -3.35
CA ALA A 17 9.48 2.48 -3.53
C ALA A 17 8.74 2.86 -2.24
N LEU A 18 8.77 4.15 -1.88
CA LEU A 18 7.99 4.71 -0.79
C LEU A 18 6.83 5.53 -1.35
N LEU A 19 5.60 5.15 -0.99
CA LEU A 19 4.39 5.87 -1.33
C LEU A 19 3.80 6.45 -0.04
N GLY A 20 3.53 7.76 -0.03
CA GLY A 20 2.95 8.47 1.12
C GLY A 20 1.46 8.17 1.29
N ALA A 21 0.60 9.02 0.73
CA ALA A 21 -0.84 8.82 0.71
C ALA A 21 -1.40 9.19 -0.67
N VAL A 22 -2.46 8.51 -1.08
CA VAL A 22 -3.17 8.79 -2.33
C VAL A 22 -4.66 8.91 -2.06
N THR A 23 -5.27 9.96 -2.59
CA THR A 23 -6.71 10.18 -2.46
C THR A 23 -7.45 9.37 -3.52
N THR A 24 -8.43 8.56 -3.10
CA THR A 24 -9.37 7.89 -4.00
C THR A 24 -10.68 8.69 -4.00
N PRO A 25 -11.01 9.44 -5.07
CA PRO A 25 -12.23 10.22 -5.12
C PRO A 25 -13.45 9.30 -5.31
N PRO A 26 -14.50 9.45 -4.49
CA PRO A 26 -15.72 8.67 -4.65
C PRO A 26 -16.48 9.09 -5.92
N GLY A 27 -17.18 8.15 -6.55
CA GLY A 27 -18.12 8.44 -7.64
C GLY A 27 -17.50 8.77 -9.00
N ILE A 28 -16.17 8.81 -9.15
CA ILE A 28 -15.55 9.00 -10.46
C ILE A 28 -15.57 7.68 -11.23
N LYS A 29 -16.49 7.58 -12.21
CA LYS A 29 -16.59 6.41 -13.09
C LYS A 29 -15.26 6.16 -13.81
N GLY A 30 -14.78 4.92 -13.76
CA GLY A 30 -13.54 4.52 -14.43
C GLY A 30 -12.26 4.93 -13.71
N TYR A 31 -12.34 5.61 -12.56
CA TYR A 31 -11.16 5.82 -11.72
C TYR A 31 -10.67 4.47 -11.17
N ARG A 32 -9.38 4.21 -11.33
CA ARG A 32 -8.67 3.11 -10.66
C ARG A 32 -7.63 3.70 -9.71
N SER A 33 -7.56 3.17 -8.50
CA SER A 33 -6.59 3.67 -7.53
C SER A 33 -5.15 3.40 -8.00
N PRO A 34 -4.21 4.35 -7.86
CA PRO A 34 -2.83 4.14 -8.27
C PRO A 34 -2.13 3.05 -7.43
N ILE A 35 -2.49 2.92 -6.15
CA ILE A 35 -1.91 1.86 -5.30
C ILE A 35 -2.37 0.46 -5.75
N LEU A 36 -3.61 0.30 -6.21
CA LEU A 36 -4.11 -0.97 -6.73
C LEU A 36 -3.39 -1.35 -8.03
N GLN A 37 -3.24 -0.38 -8.94
CA GLN A 37 -2.48 -0.60 -10.18
C GLN A 37 -1.01 -0.95 -9.91
N MET A 38 -0.36 -0.27 -8.96
CA MET A 38 1.01 -0.56 -8.56
C MET A 38 1.14 -2.00 -8.01
N ARG A 39 0.23 -2.40 -7.12
CA ARG A 39 0.24 -3.75 -6.54
C ARG A 39 0.08 -4.85 -7.58
N GLN A 40 -0.86 -4.68 -8.51
CA GLN A 40 -1.11 -5.64 -9.58
C GLN A 40 0.05 -5.70 -10.58
N ARG A 41 0.57 -4.53 -11.01
CA ARG A 41 1.66 -4.46 -12.00
C ARG A 41 2.95 -5.11 -11.50
N PHE A 42 3.28 -4.95 -10.21
CA PHE A 42 4.51 -5.47 -9.61
C PHE A 42 4.31 -6.74 -8.79
N ALA A 43 3.15 -7.40 -8.90
CA ALA A 43 2.81 -8.61 -8.15
C ALA A 43 3.10 -8.49 -6.64
N LEU A 44 2.78 -7.34 -6.03
CA LEU A 44 3.03 -7.07 -4.61
C LEU A 44 1.97 -7.76 -3.73
N TYR A 45 1.96 -9.10 -3.74
CA TYR A 45 0.88 -9.92 -3.21
C TYR A 45 0.76 -9.95 -1.67
N ALA A 46 1.86 -9.68 -0.96
CA ALA A 46 1.87 -9.67 0.50
C ALA A 46 1.82 -8.24 1.04
N ASN A 47 0.73 -7.89 1.72
CA ASN A 47 0.65 -6.67 2.52
C ASN A 47 0.87 -7.00 4.00
N LEU A 48 2.10 -6.77 4.47
CA LEU A 48 2.48 -6.95 5.86
C LEU A 48 2.12 -5.69 6.66
N ARG A 49 1.38 -5.85 7.76
CA ARG A 49 1.00 -4.75 8.66
C ARG A 49 1.42 -5.09 10.09
N PRO A 50 2.62 -4.70 10.51
CA PRO A 50 3.05 -4.82 11.90
C PRO A 50 2.15 -4.00 12.82
N CYS A 51 1.77 -4.58 13.95
CA CYS A 51 1.04 -3.91 15.03
C CYS A 51 1.80 -4.16 16.32
N LEU A 52 2.38 -3.10 16.87
CA LEU A 52 3.23 -3.14 18.05
C LEU A 52 2.66 -2.17 19.09
N SER A 53 2.69 -2.56 20.36
CA SER A 53 2.45 -1.62 21.45
C SER A 53 3.52 -0.53 21.45
N LEU A 54 3.09 0.73 21.38
CA LEU A 54 3.97 1.88 21.54
C LEU A 54 4.03 2.29 23.02
N PRO A 55 5.14 2.89 23.48
CA PRO A 55 5.29 3.41 24.84
C PRO A 55 4.48 4.71 25.01
N HIS A 56 3.16 4.59 25.02
CA HIS A 56 2.22 5.70 25.16
C HIS A 56 1.04 5.27 26.04
N GLU A 57 0.55 6.18 26.89
CA GLU A 57 -0.47 5.89 27.91
C GLU A 57 -1.80 5.37 27.33
N SER A 58 -2.16 5.81 26.12
CA SER A 58 -3.38 5.37 25.44
C SER A 58 -3.21 4.07 24.65
N CYS A 59 -1.98 3.55 24.53
CA CYS A 59 -1.73 2.31 23.81
C CYS A 59 -1.94 1.10 24.72
N ARG A 60 -2.64 0.09 24.21
CA ARG A 60 -2.76 -1.20 24.91
C ARG A 60 -1.38 -1.89 24.96
N PRO A 61 -0.91 -2.34 26.14
CA PRO A 61 0.36 -3.05 26.26
C PRO A 61 0.27 -4.51 25.79
N GLY A 62 1.44 -5.08 25.46
CA GLY A 62 1.59 -6.51 25.13
C GLY A 62 1.10 -6.92 23.74
N ILE A 63 0.97 -5.98 22.80
CA ILE A 63 0.66 -6.26 21.40
C ILE A 63 1.98 -6.42 20.62
N ASP A 64 2.17 -7.62 20.08
CA ASP A 64 3.22 -7.93 19.11
C ASP A 64 2.65 -8.94 18.11
N LEU A 65 2.20 -8.43 16.95
CA LEU A 65 1.66 -9.25 15.88
C LEU A 65 1.88 -8.61 14.51
N VAL A 66 1.82 -9.44 13.47
CA VAL A 66 1.83 -8.99 12.07
C VAL A 66 0.58 -9.52 11.38
N ILE A 67 -0.21 -8.62 10.80
CA ILE A 67 -1.30 -9.02 9.90
C ILE A 67 -0.70 -9.24 8.51
N VAL A 68 -0.90 -10.45 7.98
CA VAL A 68 -0.58 -10.79 6.59
C VAL A 68 -1.86 -10.72 5.79
N ARG A 69 -1.93 -9.80 4.83
CA ARG A 69 -3.10 -9.60 3.97
C ARG A 69 -2.72 -9.88 2.50
N GLU A 70 -3.56 -10.64 1.82
CA GLU A 70 -3.56 -10.78 0.34
C GLU A 70 -3.83 -9.39 -0.30
N ASN A 71 -3.09 -9.08 -1.36
CA ASN A 71 -2.95 -7.71 -1.87
C ASN A 71 -3.00 -7.58 -3.40
N THR A 72 -3.29 -8.66 -4.12
CA THR A 72 -3.46 -8.70 -5.58
C THR A 72 -4.92 -8.59 -6.01
N GLU A 73 -5.85 -9.10 -5.20
CA GLU A 73 -7.28 -9.19 -5.52
C GLU A 73 -8.16 -8.65 -4.36
N GLY A 74 -9.36 -8.17 -4.69
CA GLY A 74 -10.31 -7.60 -3.71
C GLY A 74 -10.33 -6.06 -3.61
#